data_AF-A0A955LWE4-F1
#
_entry.id   AF-A0A955LWE4-F1
#
_cell.length_a   1.000
_cell.length_b   1.000
_cell.length_c   1.000
_cell.angle_alpha   90.00
_cell.angle_beta   90.00
_cell.angle_gamma   90.00
#
_symmetry.space_group_name_H-M   'P 1'
#
loop_
_entity.id
_entity.type
_entity.pdbx_description
1 polymer ?
#
loop_
_entity_poly.entity_id
_entity_poly.type
_entity_poly.pdbx_seq_one_letter_code
_entity_poly.pdbx_strand_id
1 'polypeptide(L)'
;VYKIGNSFQIVYPMKGIESFLKRGSNEIENHLTKLIVNSEGFYDSLFQIIILWSDGKDIMTDIWLYKGIESEDTGYTIDCRTYRDFSEVHEAGISASDGIVLIGKETELAEDYRKEKKSIEDYIHGNRPNIGNIDVF
;
A
#
# COMPACT_ATOMS: atom_id res chain seq x y z
N VAL A 1 -3.97 0.78 -9.35
CA VAL A 1 -2.58 0.30 -9.29
C VAL A 1 -1.73 1.26 -10.10
N TYR A 2 -0.61 1.71 -9.56
CA TYR A 2 0.38 2.55 -10.24
C TYR A 2 1.65 1.73 -10.44
N LYS A 3 2.47 2.13 -11.42
CA LYS A 3 3.82 1.58 -11.59
C LYS A 3 4.81 2.70 -11.41
N ILE A 4 5.57 2.67 -10.32
CA ILE A 4 6.64 3.61 -10.01
C ILE A 4 7.94 2.82 -9.93
N GLY A 5 8.85 3.05 -10.88
CA GLY A 5 10.07 2.27 -11.05
C GLY A 5 9.76 0.80 -11.42
N ASN A 6 10.37 -0.13 -10.67
CA ASN A 6 10.20 -1.57 -10.87
C ASN A 6 9.12 -2.20 -9.98
N SER A 7 8.49 -1.44 -9.08
CA SER A 7 7.49 -1.94 -8.14
C SER A 7 6.09 -1.47 -8.53
N PHE A 8 5.09 -2.31 -8.25
CA PHE A 8 3.68 -1.97 -8.41
C PHE A 8 3.09 -1.44 -7.11
N GLN A 9 2.37 -0.32 -7.17
CA GLN A 9 1.72 0.29 -6.02
C GLN A 9 0.21 0.10 -6.07
N ILE A 10 -0.34 -0.47 -5.01
CA ILE A 10 -1.76 -0.61 -4.77
C ILE A 10 -2.11 0.48 -3.77
N VAL A 11 -2.85 1.49 -4.21
CA VAL A 11 -3.05 2.71 -3.42
C VAL A 11 -4.47 2.77 -2.90
N TYR A 12 -4.59 2.88 -1.57
CA TYR A 12 -5.82 3.01 -0.82
C TYR A 12 -5.87 4.38 -0.14
N PRO A 13 -6.38 5.41 -0.82
CA PRO A 13 -6.65 6.70 -0.18
C PRO A 13 -7.82 6.56 0.80
N MET A 14 -7.59 6.77 2.09
CA MET A 14 -8.64 6.77 3.12
C MET A 14 -9.50 8.04 3.05
N LYS A 15 -10.67 8.01 3.65
CA LYS A 15 -11.56 9.17 3.75
C LYS A 15 -10.84 10.32 4.47
N GLY A 16 -11.03 11.55 3.98
CA GLY A 16 -10.39 12.76 4.48
C GLY A 16 -9.17 13.18 3.67
N ILE A 17 -8.46 12.24 3.03
CA ILE A 17 -7.28 12.58 2.21
C ILE A 17 -7.64 13.42 0.99
N GLU A 18 -8.88 13.35 0.51
CA GLU A 18 -9.39 14.14 -0.62
C GLU A 18 -9.31 15.66 -0.41
N SER A 19 -9.18 16.10 0.84
CA SER A 19 -8.95 17.52 1.16
C SER A 19 -7.51 17.99 0.85
N PHE A 20 -6.58 17.04 0.70
CA PHE A 20 -5.16 17.28 0.39
C PHE A 20 -4.76 16.78 -1.00
N LEU A 21 -5.26 15.60 -1.40
CA LEU A 21 -4.92 14.91 -2.65
C LEU A 21 -6.19 14.48 -3.38
N LYS A 22 -6.49 15.11 -4.52
CA LYS A 22 -7.69 14.82 -5.32
C LYS A 22 -7.58 13.47 -6.02
N ARG A 23 -8.51 12.56 -5.73
CA ARG A 23 -8.69 11.30 -6.46
C ARG A 23 -8.96 11.57 -7.95
N GLY A 24 -8.35 10.79 -8.83
CA GLY A 24 -8.50 10.94 -10.29
C GLY A 24 -7.67 12.07 -10.90
N SER A 25 -6.85 12.75 -10.12
CA SER A 25 -5.80 13.65 -10.59
C SER A 25 -4.42 13.01 -10.41
N ASN A 26 -3.37 13.64 -10.97
CA ASN A 26 -1.99 13.19 -10.80
C ASN A 26 -1.41 13.57 -9.41
N GLU A 27 -2.19 14.16 -8.49
CA GLU A 27 -1.69 14.61 -7.18
C GLU A 27 -1.20 13.44 -6.31
N ILE A 28 -1.95 12.32 -6.27
CA ILE A 28 -1.54 11.11 -5.55
C ILE A 28 -0.25 10.55 -6.15
N GLU A 29 -0.18 10.42 -7.47
CA GLU A 29 1.01 9.92 -8.17
C GLU A 29 2.24 10.81 -7.93
N ASN A 30 2.06 12.13 -7.97
CA ASN A 30 3.12 13.09 -7.70
C ASN A 30 3.61 13.01 -6.25
N HIS A 31 2.70 12.88 -5.28
CA HIS A 31 3.03 12.70 -3.87
C HIS A 31 3.86 11.43 -3.66
N LEU A 32 3.37 10.30 -4.18
CA LEU A 32 4.06 9.02 -4.04
C LEU A 32 5.40 8.97 -4.78
N THR A 33 5.49 9.58 -5.96
CA THR A 33 6.76 9.68 -6.68
C THR A 33 7.78 10.46 -5.87
N LYS A 34 7.39 11.61 -5.29
CA LYS A 34 8.27 12.38 -4.41
C LYS A 34 8.68 11.60 -3.16
N LEU A 35 7.75 10.87 -2.55
CA LEU A 35 8.04 10.06 -1.38
C LEU A 35 9.03 8.94 -1.70
N ILE A 36 8.74 8.13 -2.73
CA ILE A 36 9.54 6.96 -3.11
C ILE A 36 10.94 7.35 -3.59
N VAL A 37 11.08 8.43 -4.37
CA VAL A 37 12.40 8.90 -4.85
C VAL A 37 13.30 9.34 -3.69
N ASN A 38 12.74 9.82 -2.59
CA ASN A 38 13.49 10.31 -1.44
C ASN A 38 13.69 9.26 -0.33
N SER A 39 13.18 8.04 -0.50
CA SER A 39 13.23 7.01 0.53
C SER A 39 14.04 5.79 0.10
N GLU A 40 14.99 5.37 0.93
CA GLU A 40 15.84 4.20 0.65
C GLU A 40 15.07 2.88 0.81
N GLY A 41 15.38 1.86 -0.01
CA GLY A 41 14.89 0.49 0.20
C GLY A 41 13.51 0.14 -0.42
N PHE A 42 12.87 1.08 -1.13
CA PHE A 42 11.57 0.85 -1.77
C PHE A 42 11.63 -0.07 -2.99
N TYR A 43 12.76 -0.07 -3.71
CA TYR A 43 12.89 -0.75 -4.99
C TYR A 43 13.05 -2.27 -4.89
N ASP A 44 13.24 -2.81 -3.69
CA ASP A 44 13.42 -4.25 -3.42
C ASP A 44 12.11 -4.90 -2.94
N SER A 45 11.01 -4.64 -3.66
CA SER A 45 9.69 -5.20 -3.36
C SER A 45 8.95 -5.59 -4.64
N LEU A 46 8.22 -6.72 -4.60
CA LEU A 46 7.41 -7.21 -5.72
C LEU A 46 6.24 -6.26 -5.99
N PHE A 47 5.56 -5.87 -4.92
CA PHE A 47 4.53 -4.85 -4.93
C PHE A 47 4.44 -4.18 -3.55
N GLN A 48 3.71 -3.08 -3.51
CA GLN A 48 3.55 -2.23 -2.35
C GLN A 48 2.06 -1.97 -2.15
N ILE A 49 1.60 -2.07 -0.90
CA ILE A 49 0.30 -1.54 -0.50
C ILE A 49 0.55 -0.20 0.18
N ILE A 50 -0.12 0.83 -0.31
CA ILE A 50 0.06 2.21 0.16
C ILE A 50 -1.28 2.70 0.68
N ILE A 51 -1.29 3.12 1.94
CA ILE A 51 -2.48 3.66 2.60
C ILE A 51 -2.21 5.14 2.87
N LEU A 52 -3.01 5.99 2.23
CA LEU A 52 -2.90 7.45 2.41
C LEU A 52 -4.01 7.92 3.34
N TRP A 53 -3.66 8.61 4.41
CA TRP A 53 -4.61 9.15 5.38
C TRP A 53 -4.14 10.52 5.89
N SER A 54 -4.95 11.20 6.68
CA SER A 54 -4.63 12.53 7.20
C SER A 54 -4.57 12.51 8.72
N ASP A 55 -3.50 13.06 9.29
CA ASP A 55 -3.39 13.36 10.73
C ASP A 55 -3.43 14.88 10.90
N GLY A 56 -4.62 15.41 11.19
CA GLY A 56 -4.85 16.85 11.28
C GLY A 56 -4.60 17.58 9.96
N LYS A 57 -3.40 18.16 9.81
CA LYS A 57 -3.00 18.91 8.61
C LYS A 57 -1.94 18.20 7.77
N ASP A 58 -1.44 17.07 8.25
CA ASP A 58 -0.31 16.38 7.65
C ASP A 58 -0.82 15.20 6.81
N ILE A 59 -0.16 14.94 5.69
CA ILE A 59 -0.43 13.76 4.87
C ILE A 59 0.35 12.60 5.48
N MET A 60 -0.36 11.57 5.90
CA MET A 60 0.25 10.34 6.40
C MET A 60 0.23 9.27 5.32
N THR A 61 1.34 8.55 5.19
CA THR A 61 1.50 7.48 4.20
C THR A 61 2.07 6.24 4.87
N ASP A 62 1.28 5.17 4.97
CA ASP A 62 1.76 3.86 5.37
C ASP A 62 2.11 3.06 4.12
N ILE A 63 3.31 2.48 4.07
CA ILE A 63 3.76 1.67 2.95
C ILE A 63 4.19 0.30 3.43
N TRP A 64 3.52 -0.69 2.87
CA TRP A 64 3.70 -2.10 3.14
C TRP A 64 4.43 -2.72 1.96
N LEU A 65 5.68 -3.08 2.20
CA LEU A 65 6.61 -3.63 1.22
C LEU A 65 6.50 -5.15 1.25
N TYR A 66 5.96 -5.73 0.17
CA TYR A 66 5.91 -7.19 0.02
C TYR A 66 7.17 -7.67 -0.69
N LYS A 67 8.03 -8.37 0.06
CA LYS A 67 9.28 -8.92 -0.45
C LYS A 67 9.10 -10.40 -0.81
N GLY A 68 9.60 -10.76 -1.99
CA GLY A 68 9.54 -12.12 -2.53
C GLY A 68 10.52 -13.09 -1.89
N ILE A 69 10.57 -13.16 -0.55
CA ILE A 69 11.23 -14.28 0.12
C ILE A 69 10.18 -15.39 0.23
N GLU A 70 9.91 -16.06 -0.89
CA GLU A 70 9.16 -17.31 -0.88
C GLU A 70 10.08 -18.39 -0.30
N SER A 71 9.97 -18.64 1.01
CA SER A 71 10.21 -20.00 1.50
C SER A 71 8.86 -20.72 1.52
N GLU A 72 8.82 -21.98 1.12
CA GLU A 72 7.59 -22.79 0.99
C GLU A 72 6.72 -22.77 2.26
N ASP A 73 7.30 -22.41 3.41
CA ASP A 73 6.67 -22.42 4.73
C ASP A 73 6.37 -21.04 5.34
N THR A 74 6.87 -19.91 4.78
CA THR A 74 6.83 -18.61 5.50
C THR A 74 5.95 -17.52 4.89
N GLY A 75 5.50 -17.66 3.64
CA GLY A 75 4.75 -16.60 2.95
C GLY A 75 5.59 -15.33 2.70
N TYR A 76 4.95 -14.25 2.27
CA TYR A 76 5.62 -12.99 1.98
C TYR A 76 6.10 -12.28 3.25
N THR A 77 7.33 -11.79 3.24
CA THR A 77 7.81 -10.91 4.31
C THR A 77 7.27 -9.50 4.07
N ILE A 78 6.67 -8.93 5.11
CA ILE A 78 6.06 -7.61 5.09
C ILE A 78 6.92 -6.67 5.94
N ASP A 79 7.47 -5.63 5.32
CA ASP A 79 8.06 -4.48 6.01
C ASP A 79 7.07 -3.30 5.92
N CYS A 80 6.88 -2.57 7.03
CA CYS A 80 5.94 -1.45 7.09
C CYS A 80 6.69 -0.18 7.48
N ARG A 81 6.50 0.86 6.67
CA ARG A 81 7.09 2.18 6.91
C ARG A 81 6.03 3.25 6.87
N THR A 82 6.05 4.14 7.85
CA THR A 82 5.10 5.24 7.97
C THR A 82 5.80 6.56 7.74
N TYR A 83 5.19 7.41 6.92
CA TYR A 83 5.69 8.74 6.59
C TYR A 83 4.68 9.80 7.01
N ARG A 84 5.19 10.88 7.59
CA ARG A 84 4.49 12.16 7.72
C ARG A 84 5.02 13.10 6.66
N ASP A 85 4.15 13.48 5.75
CA ASP A 85 4.43 14.14 4.47
C ASP A 85 5.49 13.41 3.65
N PHE A 86 6.77 13.69 3.90
CA PHE A 86 7.92 13.08 3.23
C PHE A 86 9.00 12.57 4.19
N SER A 87 8.76 12.60 5.50
CA SER A 87 9.70 12.15 6.52
C SER A 87 9.22 10.85 7.17
N GLU A 88 10.09 9.86 7.27
CA GLU A 88 9.78 8.61 7.95
C GLU A 88 9.63 8.87 9.46
N VAL A 89 8.61 8.26 10.06
CA VAL A 89 8.31 8.38 11.49
C VAL A 89 8.17 6.99 12.11
N HIS A 90 8.77 6.81 13.29
CA HIS A 90 8.75 5.52 14.01
C HIS A 90 7.81 5.52 15.23
N GLU A 91 7.35 6.70 15.65
CA GLU A 91 6.51 6.89 16.85
C GLU A 91 5.01 6.96 16.52
N ALA A 92 4.66 7.20 15.25
CA ALA A 92 3.30 7.07 14.80
C ALA A 92 2.97 5.58 14.71
N GLY A 93 2.18 5.06 15.65
CA GLY A 93 1.58 3.74 15.46
C GLY A 93 0.81 3.73 14.14
N ILE A 94 0.74 2.55 13.48
CA ILE A 94 -0.09 2.35 12.28
C ILE A 94 -1.53 2.73 12.67
N SER A 95 -1.93 3.97 12.37
CA SER A 95 -3.12 4.56 12.99
C SER A 95 -4.40 4.23 12.23
N ALA A 96 -4.30 3.58 11.08
CA ALA A 96 -5.45 3.12 10.34
C ALA A 96 -5.84 1.72 10.84
N SER A 97 -6.74 1.65 11.82
CA SER A 97 -7.48 0.40 12.13
C SER A 97 -7.99 -0.26 10.86
N ASP A 98 -8.46 0.59 9.95
CA ASP A 98 -9.02 0.25 8.65
C ASP A 98 -7.94 -0.24 7.70
N GLY A 99 -6.73 0.29 7.85
CA GLY A 99 -5.54 -0.15 7.13
C GLY A 99 -5.17 -1.58 7.47
N ILE A 100 -5.17 -1.96 8.75
CA ILE A 100 -4.90 -3.33 9.19
C ILE A 100 -5.94 -4.31 8.61
N VAL A 101 -7.22 -3.92 8.61
CA VAL A 101 -8.29 -4.73 8.00
C VAL A 101 -8.09 -4.86 6.48
N LEU A 102 -7.72 -3.78 5.80
CA LEU A 102 -7.41 -3.80 4.36
C LEU A 102 -6.25 -4.73 4.05
N ILE A 103 -5.20 -4.72 4.87
CA ILE A 103 -4.02 -5.57 4.71
C ILE A 103 -4.37 -7.04 4.93
N GLY A 104 -5.20 -7.34 5.95
CA GLY A 104 -5.71 -8.69 6.16
C GLY A 104 -6.43 -9.21 4.93
N LYS A 105 -7.33 -8.40 4.35
CA LYS A 105 -8.06 -8.75 3.13
C LYS A 105 -7.18 -8.89 1.89
N GLU A 106 -6.17 -8.03 1.75
CA GLU A 106 -5.18 -8.13 0.67
C GLU A 106 -4.36 -9.41 0.77
N THR A 107 -4.01 -9.80 2.00
CA THR A 107 -3.30 -11.05 2.26
C THR A 107 -4.18 -12.27 1.96
N GLU A 108 -5.45 -12.26 2.37
CA GLU A 108 -6.42 -13.30 2.03
C GLU A 108 -6.59 -13.43 0.50
N LEU A 109 -6.74 -12.30 -0.20
CA LEU A 109 -6.89 -12.28 -1.65
C LEU A 109 -5.63 -12.84 -2.36
N ALA A 110 -4.44 -12.47 -1.91
CA ALA A 110 -3.19 -13.01 -2.44
C ALA A 110 -3.08 -14.53 -2.23
N GLU A 111 -3.49 -15.02 -1.05
CA GLU A 111 -3.52 -16.45 -0.74
C GLU A 111 -4.52 -17.23 -1.59
N ASP A 112 -5.67 -16.65 -1.90
CA ASP A 112 -6.66 -17.29 -2.79
C ASP A 112 -6.13 -17.42 -4.22
N TYR A 113 -5.46 -16.39 -4.75
CA TYR A 113 -4.76 -16.48 -6.04
C TYR A 113 -3.69 -17.59 -6.01
N ARG A 114 -2.91 -17.68 -4.91
CA ARG A 114 -1.90 -18.72 -4.73
C ARG A 114 -2.49 -20.13 -4.73
N LYS A 115 -3.58 -20.36 -3.99
CA LYS A 115 -4.27 -21.66 -3.93
C LYS A 115 -4.84 -22.08 -5.29
N GLU A 116 -5.26 -21.11 -6.09
CA GLU A 116 -5.72 -21.33 -7.47
C GLU A 116 -4.57 -21.53 -8.48
N LYS A 117 -3.31 -21.54 -8.02
CA LYS A 117 -2.10 -21.60 -8.86
C LYS A 117 -1.99 -20.45 -9.87
N LYS A 118 -2.58 -19.29 -9.54
CA LYS A 118 -2.42 -18.05 -10.29
C LYS A 118 -1.15 -17.34 -9.85
N SER A 119 -0.58 -16.52 -10.73
CA SER A 119 0.67 -15.83 -10.44
C SER A 119 0.45 -14.57 -9.60
N ILE A 120 1.53 -14.02 -9.04
CA ILE A 120 1.45 -12.73 -8.34
C ILE A 120 1.12 -11.58 -9.30
N GLU A 121 1.50 -11.70 -10.57
CA GLU A 121 1.09 -10.78 -11.63
C GLU A 121 -0.42 -10.83 -11.87
N ASP A 122 -1.04 -12.02 -11.84
CA ASP A 122 -2.50 -12.15 -11.90
C ASP A 122 -3.17 -11.43 -10.71
N TYR A 123 -2.57 -11.49 -9.53
CA TYR A 123 -3.06 -10.76 -8.36
C TYR A 123 -2.91 -9.22 -8.53
N ILE A 124 -1.76 -8.76 -8.99
CA ILE A 124 -1.47 -7.33 -9.18
C ILE A 124 -2.35 -6.73 -10.29
N HIS A 125 -2.52 -7.45 -11.40
CA HIS A 125 -3.13 -6.96 -12.64
C HIS A 125 -4.55 -7.49 -12.91
N GLY A 126 -5.02 -8.46 -12.13
CA GLY A 126 -6.34 -9.06 -12.30
C GLY A 126 -7.50 -8.14 -11.93
N ASN A 127 -8.71 -8.64 -12.11
CA ASN A 127 -9.92 -7.98 -11.61
C ASN A 127 -9.94 -8.08 -10.09
N ARG A 128 -9.48 -7.03 -9.44
CA ARG A 128 -9.41 -6.95 -7.98
C ARG A 128 -10.76 -6.53 -7.41
N PRO A 129 -11.24 -7.18 -6.34
CA PRO A 129 -12.42 -6.72 -5.63
C PRO A 129 -12.17 -5.30 -5.10
N ASN A 130 -13.18 -4.44 -5.18
CA ASN A 130 -13.09 -3.11 -4.59
C ASN A 130 -13.15 -3.21 -3.06
N ILE A 131 -12.00 -3.39 -2.44
CA ILE A 131 -11.86 -3.37 -0.98
C ILE A 131 -11.77 -1.95 -0.41
N GLY A 132 -11.64 -0.91 -1.24
CA GLY A 132 -11.57 0.49 -0.80
C GLY A 132 -12.92 1.10 -0.38
N ASN A 133 -14.03 0.38 -0.60
CA ASN A 133 -15.39 0.75 -0.17
C ASN A 133 -15.84 -0.05 1.06
N ILE A 134 -14.94 -0.67 1.80
CA ILE A 134 -15.33 -1.23 3.09
C ILE A 134 -15.76 -0.03 3.93
N ASP A 135 -17.05 0.01 4.29
CA ASP A 135 -17.57 0.85 5.36
C ASP A 135 -16.89 0.39 6.65
N VAL A 136 -15.64 0.80 6.85
CA VAL A 136 -15.00 0.70 8.16
C VAL A 136 -15.48 1.93 8.92
N PHE A 137 -16.10 1.64 10.06
CA PHE A 137 -17.05 2.50 10.79
C PHE A 137 -16.45 3.79 11.35
#